data_AF-A0A7Y0SI52-F1
#
_entry.id   AF-A0A7Y0SI52-F1
#
_cell.length_a   1.000
_cell.length_b   1.000
_cell.length_c   1.000
_cell.angle_alpha   90.00
_cell.angle_beta   90.00
_cell.angle_gamma   90.00
#
_symmetry.space_group_name_H-M   'P 1'
#
loop_
_entity.id
_entity.type
_entity.pdbx_description
1 polymer ?
#
loop_
_entity_poly.entity_id
_entity_poly.type
_entity_poly.pdbx_seq_one_letter_code
_entity_poly.pdbx_strand_id
1 'polypeptide(L)' 'FLEGESVHQTEFAAEGILLMGSESHGVREDAAKLVTNKITIPAFGGAESLNVAMATGIILDNMRRHHC' A
#
# COMPACT_ATOMS: atom_id res chain seq x y z
N PHE A 1 -9.61 4.39 2.13
CA PHE A 1 -8.80 3.38 1.44
C PHE A 1 -8.06 2.43 2.38
N LEU A 2 -8.41 2.35 3.67
CA LEU A 2 -7.68 1.55 4.68
C LEU A 2 -8.30 0.16 4.95
N GLU A 3 -9.08 -0.36 4.00
CA GLU A 3 -9.76 -1.66 4.09
C GLU A 3 -9.10 -2.70 3.16
N GLY A 4 -7.87 -2.42 2.70
CA GLY A 4 -7.06 -3.39 1.98
C GLY A 4 -6.46 -4.46 2.89
N GLU A 5 -5.93 -5.51 2.28
CA GLU A 5 -5.24 -6.57 2.99
C GLU A 5 -3.96 -6.03 3.65
N SER A 6 -3.58 -6.60 4.79
CA SER A 6 -2.37 -6.20 5.50
C SER A 6 -1.13 -6.46 4.64
N VAL A 7 -0.24 -5.48 4.54
CA VAL A 7 1.05 -5.59 3.83
C VAL A 7 1.90 -6.79 4.26
N HIS A 8 1.68 -7.30 5.48
CA HIS A 8 2.39 -8.45 6.04
C HIS A 8 1.75 -9.81 5.72
N GLN A 9 0.53 -9.80 5.17
CA GLN A 9 -0.24 -10.99 4.80
C GLN A 9 -0.50 -11.06 3.30
N THR A 10 -0.37 -9.94 2.59
CA THR A 10 -0.51 -9.89 1.14
C THR A 10 0.59 -10.67 0.44
N GLU A 11 0.18 -11.63 -0.38
CA GLU A 11 1.05 -12.21 -1.39
C GLU A 11 1.17 -11.26 -2.58
N PHE A 12 2.39 -10.78 -2.82
CA PHE A 12 2.67 -9.91 -3.94
C PHE A 12 2.88 -10.73 -5.21
N ALA A 13 2.39 -10.22 -6.34
CA ALA A 13 2.72 -10.77 -7.64
C ALA A 13 4.14 -10.37 -8.07
N ALA A 14 4.79 -11.23 -8.86
CA ALA A 14 6.17 -11.02 -9.34
C ALA A 14 6.34 -9.72 -10.13
N GLU A 15 5.27 -9.28 -10.79
CA GLU A 15 5.22 -8.04 -11.56
C GLU A 15 3.96 -7.26 -11.19
N GLY A 16 4.09 -5.93 -11.10
CA GLY A 16 2.97 -5.07 -10.76
C GLY A 16 3.36 -3.60 -10.68
N ILE A 17 2.34 -2.75 -10.55
CA ILE A 17 2.48 -1.30 -10.38
C ILE A 17 1.97 -0.93 -8.98
N LEU A 18 2.82 -0.29 -8.19
CA LEU A 18 2.43 0.27 -6.91
C LEU A 18 1.84 1.67 -7.12
N LEU A 19 0.54 1.83 -6.90
CA LEU A 19 -0.14 3.12 -6.96
C LEU A 19 -0.22 3.75 -5.57
N MET A 20 0.40 4.91 -5.38
CA MET A 20 0.37 5.68 -4.14
C MET A 20 -0.46 6.95 -4.31
N GLY A 21 -1.27 7.27 -3.31
CA GLY A 21 -2.03 8.53 -3.25
C GLY A 21 -1.20 9.71 -2.79
N SER A 22 -1.67 10.92 -3.05
CA SER A 22 -1.13 12.15 -2.46
C SER A 22 -1.44 12.21 -0.96
N GLU A 23 -0.54 12.78 -0.15
CA GLU A 23 -0.72 12.98 1.30
C GLU A 23 -2.01 13.74 1.65
N SER A 24 -2.38 14.71 0.81
CA SER A 24 -3.53 15.59 1.08
C SER A 24 -4.83 15.11 0.43
N HIS A 25 -4.74 14.42 -0.70
CA HIS A 25 -5.91 14.10 -1.55
C HIS A 25 -6.12 12.60 -1.79
N GLY A 26 -5.19 11.74 -1.33
CA GLY A 26 -5.25 10.31 -1.55
C GLY A 26 -5.12 9.92 -3.03
N VAL A 27 -5.63 8.73 -3.37
CA VAL A 27 -5.70 8.23 -4.75
C VAL A 27 -6.97 8.76 -5.41
N ARG A 28 -6.84 9.31 -6.62
CA ARG A 28 -7.99 9.80 -7.40
C ARG A 28 -8.94 8.65 -7.74
N GLU A 29 -10.24 8.93 -7.80
CA GLU A 29 -11.27 7.91 -8.03
C GLU A 29 -11.12 7.16 -9.36
N ASP A 30 -10.67 7.83 -10.41
CA ASP A 30 -10.39 7.25 -11.72
C ASP A 30 -9.28 6.20 -11.67
N ALA A 31 -8.16 6.53 -11.02
CA ALA A 31 -7.06 5.62 -10.81
C ALA A 31 -7.42 4.49 -9.83
N ALA A 32 -8.22 4.80 -8.79
CA ALA A 32 -8.69 3.81 -7.82
C ALA A 32 -9.54 2.69 -8.44
N LYS A 33 -10.25 2.96 -9.55
CA LYS A 33 -11.03 1.95 -10.31
C LYS A 33 -10.13 0.94 -11.04
N LEU A 34 -8.89 1.30 -11.32
CA LEU A 34 -7.90 0.43 -11.97
C LEU A 34 -7.12 -0.42 -10.97
N VAL A 35 -7.25 -0.14 -9.67
CA VAL A 35 -6.56 -0.89 -8.62
C VAL A 35 -7.17 -2.27 -8.50
N THR A 36 -6.35 -3.28 -8.78
CA THR A 36 -6.71 -4.69 -8.66
C THR A 36 -6.65 -5.18 -7.22
N ASN A 37 -5.58 -4.80 -6.51
CA ASN A 37 -5.33 -5.22 -5.14
C ASN A 37 -5.12 -3.98 -4.25
N LYS A 38 -5.89 -3.89 -3.16
CA LYS A 38 -5.73 -2.84 -2.16
C LYS A 38 -4.92 -3.37 -1.00
N ILE A 39 -3.89 -2.62 -0.61
CA ILE A 39 -2.96 -3.00 0.45
C ILE A 39 -2.98 -1.91 1.52
N THR A 40 -2.97 -2.33 2.78
CA THR A 40 -2.98 -1.46 3.95
C THR A 40 -1.78 -1.78 4.83
N ILE A 41 -1.10 -0.74 5.33
CA ILE A 41 -0.16 -0.89 6.44
C ILE A 41 -0.96 -0.77 7.74
N PRO A 42 -1.02 -1.80 8.59
CA PRO A 42 -1.77 -1.73 9.85
C PRO A 42 -1.23 -0.62 10.75
N ALA A 43 -2.11 0.30 11.16
CA ALA A 43 -1.77 1.29 12.18
C ALA A 43 -1.92 0.65 13.57
N PHE A 44 -0.87 0.68 14.37
CA PHE A 44 -0.91 0.21 15.76
C PHE A 44 -1.02 1.39 16.72
N GLY A 45 -1.86 1.27 17.76
CA GLY A 45 -1.89 2.22 18.87
C GLY A 45 -2.42 3.62 18.56
N GLY A 46 -3.22 3.79 17.51
CA GLY A 46 -3.78 5.10 17.13
C GLY A 46 -2.79 6.00 16.39
N ALA A 47 -1.72 5.44 15.84
CA ALA A 47 -0.78 6.16 14.99
C ALA A 47 -1.51 6.81 13.80
N GLU A 48 -1.15 8.06 13.49
CA GLU A 48 -1.62 8.75 12.29
C GLU A 48 -1.12 8.06 11.01
N SER A 49 -1.67 8.49 9.87
CA SER A 49 -1.22 8.00 8.57
C SER A 49 0.28 8.30 8.36
N LEU A 50 1.01 7.30 7.86
CA LEU A 50 2.42 7.46 7.52
C LEU A 50 2.60 8.42 6.35
N ASN A 51 3.75 9.11 6.33
CA ASN A 51 4.22 9.82 5.15
C ASN A 51 4.26 8.85 3.94
N VAL A 52 3.88 9.33 2.75
CA VAL A 52 3.79 8.50 1.54
C VAL A 52 5.11 7.80 1.23
N ALA A 53 6.26 8.46 1.38
CA ALA A 53 7.57 7.85 1.13
C ALA A 53 7.87 6.70 2.10
N MET A 54 7.48 6.83 3.36
CA MET A 54 7.63 5.75 4.36
C MET A 54 6.71 4.58 4.06
N ALA A 55 5.45 4.85 3.72
CA ALA A 55 4.51 3.82 3.32
C ALA A 55 5.00 3.05 2.07
N THR A 56 5.49 3.77 1.07
CA THR A 56 6.10 3.16 -0.13
C THR A 56 7.27 2.25 0.22
N GLY A 57 8.20 2.71 1.07
CA GLY A 57 9.37 1.92 1.47
C GLY A 57 8.98 0.61 2.16
N ILE A 58 8.02 0.65 3.08
CA ILE A 58 7.52 -0.53 3.79
C ILE A 58 6.91 -1.53 2.80
N ILE A 59 6.07 -1.07 1.86
CA ILE A 59 5.42 -1.93 0.89
C ILE A 59 6.46 -2.58 -0.04
N LEU A 60 7.40 -1.80 -0.58
CA LEU A 60 8.45 -2.31 -1.47
C LEU A 60 9.35 -3.33 -0.79
N ASP A 61 9.69 -3.12 0.48
CA ASP A 61 10.49 -4.10 1.23
C ASP A 61 9.74 -5.42 1.44
N ASN A 62 8.44 -5.37 1.77
CA ASN A 62 7.62 -6.59 1.87
C ASN A 62 7.49 -7.27 0.50
N MET A 63 7.22 -6.51 -0.58
CA MET A 63 7.22 -7.02 -1.95
C MET A 63 8.50 -7.78 -2.28
N ARG A 64 9.67 -7.25 -1.92
CA ARG A 64 10.94 -7.90 -2.18
C ARG A 64 11.16 -9.16 -1.35
N ARG A 65 10.75 -9.16 -0.07
CA ARG A 65 10.91 -10.33 0.82
C ARG A 65 10.09 -11.53 0.39
N HIS A 66 8.92 -11.32 -0.23
CA HIS A 66 8.04 -12.40 -0.69
C HIS A 66 8.44 -12.99 -2.05
N HIS A 67 9.43 -12.40 -2.75
CA HIS A 67 9.92 -12.87 -4.06
C HIS A 67 11.31 -13.50 -4.00
N CYS A 68 11.66 -14.14 -2.88
CA CYS A 68 12.90 -14.90 -2.73
C CYS A 68 12.67 -16.41 -2.80
#